data_AF-A0A947S2H7-F1
#
_entry.id   AF-A0A947S2H7-F1
#
_cell.length_a   1.000
_cell.length_b   1.000
_cell.length_c   1.000
_cell.angle_alpha   90.00
_cell.angle_beta   90.00
_cell.angle_gamma   90.00
#
_symmetry.space_group_name_H-M   'P 1'
#
loop_
_entity.id
_entity.type
_entity.pdbx_description
1 polymer ?
#
loop_
_entity_poly.entity_id
_entity_poly.type
_entity_poly.pdbx_seq_one_letter_code
_entity_poly.pdbx_strand_id
1 'polypeptide(L)'
;MEELKKSLVKYSEEDFNLFIPKTMLKLSTSQIKTIQFVFWFCYIVEKNLDDMLKLAFRNMEKIEGKTPQEMIEFIKTTYKIDFKKVDPTNPSHDPDALTFNDRIDIVEKIMGISVHTKFLRKVKSLRNNLSHGRIYSLEYEGNSLLNNQVKAKLLEDYIQQAINFDKMESLGGVVNNFSEEQKKSVNKKYEKWFKDNVE
;
A
#
# COMPACT_ATOMS: atom_id res chain seq x y z
N MET A 1 -7.09 -1.53 -40.83
CA MET A 1 -7.88 -1.76 -39.59
C MET A 1 -8.34 -3.21 -39.47
N GLU A 2 -8.91 -3.82 -40.53
CA GLU A 2 -9.24 -5.26 -40.57
C GLU A 2 -8.08 -6.19 -40.19
N GLU A 3 -6.88 -5.97 -40.72
CA GLU A 3 -5.72 -6.84 -40.46
C GLU A 3 -5.24 -6.76 -39.01
N LEU A 4 -5.24 -5.55 -38.43
CA LEU A 4 -4.93 -5.34 -37.01
C LEU A 4 -5.95 -6.06 -36.11
N LYS A 5 -7.25 -5.98 -36.45
CA LYS A 5 -8.30 -6.73 -35.75
C LYS A 5 -8.09 -8.24 -35.86
N LYS A 6 -7.78 -8.75 -37.06
CA LYS A 6 -7.49 -10.18 -37.29
C LYS A 6 -6.25 -10.67 -36.57
N SER A 7 -5.22 -9.83 -36.40
CA SER A 7 -4.03 -10.17 -35.61
C SER A 7 -4.30 -10.14 -34.11
N LEU A 8 -5.15 -9.23 -33.62
CA LEU A 8 -5.48 -9.11 -32.20
C LEU A 8 -6.25 -10.33 -31.67
N VAL A 9 -7.10 -10.97 -32.49
CA VAL A 9 -7.88 -12.17 -32.12
C VAL A 9 -7.01 -13.43 -31.98
N LYS A 10 -5.76 -13.42 -32.47
CA LYS A 10 -4.85 -14.58 -32.43
C LYS A 10 -3.94 -14.61 -31.21
N TYR A 11 -3.91 -13.55 -30.41
CA TYR A 11 -3.06 -13.50 -29.23
C TYR A 11 -3.67 -14.30 -28.08
N SER A 12 -2.80 -14.96 -27.32
CA SER A 12 -3.18 -15.42 -25.99
C SER A 12 -3.52 -14.23 -25.10
N GLU A 13 -4.28 -14.46 -24.04
CA GLU A 13 -4.60 -13.41 -23.06
C GLU A 13 -3.33 -12.75 -22.50
N GLU A 14 -2.29 -13.54 -22.22
CA GLU A 14 -1.00 -13.05 -21.74
C GLU A 14 -0.28 -12.18 -22.78
N ASP A 15 -0.25 -12.60 -24.05
CA ASP A 15 0.39 -11.82 -25.09
C ASP A 15 -0.36 -10.52 -25.37
N PHE A 16 -1.69 -10.54 -25.27
CA PHE A 16 -2.53 -9.36 -25.41
C PHE A 16 -2.24 -8.35 -24.31
N ASN A 17 -2.10 -8.80 -23.06
CA ASN A 17 -1.72 -7.97 -21.91
C ASN A 17 -0.33 -7.32 -22.07
N LEU A 18 0.56 -7.96 -22.83
CA LEU A 18 1.90 -7.44 -23.12
C LEU A 18 1.96 -6.54 -24.37
N PHE A 19 0.91 -6.50 -25.18
CA PHE A 19 0.90 -5.76 -26.44
C PHE A 19 1.11 -4.26 -26.23
N ILE A 20 0.33 -3.62 -25.35
CA ILE A 20 0.49 -2.19 -25.03
C ILE A 20 1.89 -1.89 -24.47
N PRO A 21 2.35 -2.55 -23.39
CA PRO A 21 3.62 -2.17 -22.78
C PRO A 21 4.82 -2.46 -23.69
N LYS A 22 4.83 -3.54 -24.47
CA LYS A 22 5.94 -3.84 -25.38
C LYS A 22 5.89 -3.03 -26.68
N THR A 23 4.73 -2.94 -27.32
CA THR A 23 4.61 -2.37 -28.68
C THR A 23 4.40 -0.87 -28.65
N MET A 24 3.48 -0.37 -27.82
CA MET A 24 3.12 1.05 -27.80
C MET A 24 4.06 1.86 -26.90
N LEU A 25 4.39 1.32 -25.73
CA LEU A 25 5.23 2.00 -24.75
C LEU A 25 6.72 1.63 -24.84
N LYS A 26 7.07 0.64 -25.67
CA LYS A 26 8.45 0.18 -25.90
C LYS A 26 9.20 -0.18 -24.61
N LEU A 27 8.50 -0.72 -23.62
CA LEU A 27 9.08 -1.10 -22.35
C LEU A 27 9.82 -2.44 -22.45
N SER A 28 10.98 -2.51 -21.81
CA SER A 28 11.68 -3.78 -21.62
C SER A 28 10.91 -4.71 -20.67
N THR A 29 11.14 -6.01 -20.78
CA THR A 29 10.56 -7.01 -19.86
C THR A 29 10.84 -6.69 -18.39
N SER A 30 12.02 -6.15 -18.07
CA SER A 30 12.39 -5.76 -16.70
C SER A 30 11.54 -4.59 -16.19
N GLN A 31 11.29 -3.58 -17.03
CA GLN A 31 10.42 -2.45 -16.70
C GLN A 31 8.98 -2.89 -16.49
N ILE A 32 8.45 -3.76 -17.37
CA ILE A 32 7.09 -4.31 -17.26
C ILE A 32 6.92 -5.06 -15.94
N LYS A 33 7.84 -5.97 -15.62
CA LYS A 33 7.81 -6.73 -14.35
C LYS A 33 7.92 -5.82 -13.13
N THR A 34 8.67 -4.72 -13.24
CA THR A 34 8.83 -3.75 -12.15
C THR A 34 7.57 -2.91 -11.95
N ILE A 35 6.92 -2.46 -13.04
CA ILE A 35 5.61 -1.82 -13.01
C ILE A 35 4.58 -2.74 -12.36
N GLN A 36 4.49 -3.99 -12.82
CA GLN A 36 3.54 -4.97 -12.27
C GLN A 36 3.78 -5.18 -10.77
N PHE A 37 5.04 -5.36 -10.36
CA PHE A 37 5.40 -5.49 -8.96
C PHE A 37 4.96 -4.27 -8.14
N VAL A 38 5.30 -3.05 -8.57
CA VAL A 38 4.93 -1.82 -7.85
C VAL A 38 3.42 -1.61 -7.82
N PHE A 39 2.71 -1.91 -8.92
CA PHE A 39 1.26 -1.82 -8.99
C PHE A 39 0.60 -2.73 -7.95
N TRP A 40 0.92 -4.03 -7.95
CA TRP A 40 0.35 -4.98 -6.99
C TRP A 40 0.77 -4.68 -5.56
N PHE A 41 1.98 -4.18 -5.37
CA PHE A 41 2.46 -3.76 -4.07
C PHE A 41 1.72 -2.53 -3.53
N CYS A 42 1.48 -1.51 -4.35
CA CYS A 42 0.67 -0.36 -3.93
C CYS A 42 -0.76 -0.81 -3.61
N TYR A 43 -1.34 -1.68 -4.44
CA TYR A 43 -2.68 -2.21 -4.22
C TYR A 43 -2.83 -2.92 -2.87
N ILE A 44 -1.90 -3.80 -2.51
CA ILE A 44 -1.99 -4.52 -1.22
C ILE A 44 -1.79 -3.59 -0.02
N VAL A 45 -0.90 -2.60 -0.13
CA VAL A 45 -0.69 -1.59 0.93
C VAL A 45 -1.91 -0.68 1.08
N GLU A 46 -2.53 -0.27 -0.03
CA GLU A 46 -3.78 0.52 -0.02
C GLU A 46 -4.92 -0.22 0.66
N LYS A 47 -5.05 -1.52 0.39
CA LYS A 47 -6.04 -2.37 1.06
C LYS A 47 -5.80 -2.47 2.56
N ASN A 48 -4.55 -2.64 3.00
CA ASN A 48 -4.23 -2.68 4.43
C ASN A 48 -4.45 -1.34 5.13
N LEU A 49 -4.28 -0.22 4.43
CA LEU A 49 -4.58 1.10 4.98
C LEU A 49 -6.07 1.24 5.33
N ASP A 50 -6.98 0.50 4.69
CA ASP A 50 -8.41 0.51 5.07
C ASP A 50 -8.62 -0.11 6.45
N ASP A 51 -7.89 -1.19 6.73
CA ASP A 51 -7.94 -1.85 8.03
C ASP A 51 -7.29 -0.96 9.11
N MET A 52 -6.24 -0.23 8.77
CA MET A 52 -5.67 0.78 9.68
C MET A 52 -6.65 1.91 9.98
N LEU A 53 -7.38 2.41 8.98
CA LEU A 53 -8.40 3.44 9.20
C LEU A 53 -9.50 2.93 10.13
N LYS A 54 -9.98 1.69 9.94
CA LYS A 54 -10.93 1.06 10.88
C LYS A 54 -10.38 1.05 12.30
N LEU A 55 -9.13 0.63 12.48
CA LEU A 55 -8.50 0.59 13.79
C LEU A 55 -8.36 1.99 14.41
N ALA A 56 -7.91 2.97 13.61
CA ALA A 56 -7.76 4.36 14.03
C ALA A 56 -9.10 4.93 14.49
N PHE A 57 -10.18 4.72 13.73
CA PHE A 57 -11.52 5.19 14.09
C PHE A 57 -12.06 4.48 15.34
N ARG A 58 -11.88 3.16 15.48
CA ARG A 58 -12.30 2.40 16.68
C ARG A 58 -11.59 2.84 17.95
N ASN A 59 -10.31 3.21 17.85
CA ASN A 59 -9.51 3.61 19.01
C ASN A 59 -9.51 5.12 19.24
N MET A 60 -10.22 5.91 18.44
CA MET A 60 -10.26 7.37 18.56
C MET A 60 -10.71 7.84 19.95
N GLU A 61 -11.60 7.10 20.62
CA GLU A 61 -12.06 7.40 21.98
C GLU A 61 -10.99 7.11 23.07
N LYS A 62 -9.98 6.31 22.76
CA LYS A 62 -8.93 5.88 23.70
C LYS A 62 -7.66 6.72 23.60
N ILE A 63 -7.56 7.59 22.59
CA ILE A 63 -6.36 8.40 22.35
C ILE A 63 -6.52 9.70 23.14
N GLU A 64 -5.66 9.87 24.15
CA GLU A 64 -5.61 11.10 24.96
C GLU A 64 -5.41 12.34 24.07
N GLY A 65 -6.28 13.34 24.23
CA GLY A 65 -6.05 14.69 23.69
C GLY A 65 -6.82 15.08 22.42
N LYS A 66 -7.68 14.23 21.86
CA LYS A 66 -8.70 14.67 20.88
C LYS A 66 -10.05 14.00 21.10
N THR A 67 -11.12 14.78 21.06
CA THR A 67 -12.48 14.22 21.08
C THR A 67 -12.85 13.71 19.68
N PRO A 68 -13.66 12.63 19.56
CA PRO A 68 -14.18 12.18 18.25
C PRO A 68 -14.78 13.30 17.40
N GLN A 69 -15.40 14.29 18.05
CA GLN A 69 -15.98 15.48 17.42
C GLN A 69 -14.94 16.34 16.70
N GLU A 70 -13.75 16.52 17.26
CA GLU A 70 -12.67 17.29 16.62
C GLU A 70 -12.16 16.61 15.36
N MET A 71 -12.16 15.28 15.32
CA MET A 71 -11.77 14.51 14.14
C MET A 71 -12.84 14.50 13.06
N ILE A 72 -14.11 14.40 13.45
CA ILE A 72 -15.24 14.58 12.52
C ILE A 72 -15.17 15.97 11.89
N GLU A 73 -14.95 17.01 12.70
CA GLU A 73 -14.84 18.38 12.21
C GLU A 73 -13.60 18.54 11.32
N PHE A 74 -12.44 18.02 11.71
CA PHE A 74 -11.24 18.03 10.87
C PHE A 74 -11.49 17.40 9.49
N ILE A 75 -12.16 16.24 9.43
CA ILE A 75 -12.46 15.56 8.17
C ILE A 75 -13.41 16.41 7.32
N LYS A 76 -14.46 16.94 7.95
CA LYS A 76 -15.46 17.78 7.29
C LYS A 76 -14.88 19.08 6.78
N THR A 77 -14.01 19.77 7.53
CA THR A 77 -13.43 21.05 7.13
C THR A 77 -12.32 20.89 6.10
N THR A 78 -11.46 19.87 6.27
CA THR A 78 -10.25 19.69 5.44
C THR A 78 -10.61 19.08 4.10
N TYR A 79 -11.42 18.02 4.10
CA TYR A 79 -11.73 17.26 2.88
C TYR A 79 -13.11 17.57 2.32
N LYS A 80 -13.95 18.33 3.04
CA LYS A 80 -15.34 18.66 2.62
C LYS A 80 -16.20 17.42 2.40
N ILE A 81 -15.97 16.38 3.20
CA ILE A 81 -16.64 15.08 3.13
C ILE A 81 -17.33 14.79 4.45
N ASP A 82 -18.50 14.15 4.39
CA ASP A 82 -19.18 13.62 5.57
C ASP A 82 -18.35 12.46 6.17
N PHE A 83 -18.06 12.54 7.47
CA PHE A 83 -17.36 11.50 8.21
C PHE A 83 -17.93 10.09 7.97
N LYS A 84 -19.26 9.95 7.81
CA LYS A 84 -19.91 8.66 7.53
C LYS A 84 -19.44 8.00 6.24
N LYS A 85 -18.99 8.79 5.26
CA LYS A 85 -18.41 8.27 4.01
C LYS A 85 -16.99 7.78 4.20
N VAL A 86 -16.29 8.30 5.19
CA VAL A 86 -14.87 8.01 5.45
C VAL A 86 -14.68 6.83 6.40
N ASP A 87 -15.59 6.65 7.36
CA ASP A 87 -15.54 5.57 8.35
C ASP A 87 -15.85 4.21 7.69
N PRO A 88 -14.87 3.28 7.56
CA PRO A 88 -15.08 2.00 6.91
C PRO A 88 -15.95 1.02 7.71
N THR A 89 -16.41 1.40 8.90
CA THR A 89 -17.39 0.65 9.70
C THR A 89 -18.83 1.11 9.44
N ASN A 90 -19.02 2.22 8.73
CA ASN A 90 -20.32 2.80 8.45
C ASN A 90 -20.96 2.20 7.19
N PRO A 91 -22.28 1.91 7.16
CA PRO A 91 -22.96 1.44 5.95
C PRO A 91 -22.92 2.41 4.75
N SER A 92 -22.71 3.70 5.01
CA SER A 92 -22.57 4.74 3.98
C SER A 92 -21.12 4.98 3.57
N HIS A 93 -20.18 4.10 3.99
CA HIS A 93 -18.78 4.20 3.61
C HIS A 93 -18.62 4.20 2.09
N ASP A 94 -17.80 5.13 1.62
CA ASP A 94 -17.40 5.27 0.24
C ASP A 94 -15.86 5.21 0.19
N PRO A 95 -15.26 4.07 -0.22
CA PRO A 95 -13.81 3.89 -0.21
C PRO A 95 -13.10 4.83 -1.19
N ASP A 96 -13.82 5.40 -2.15
CA ASP A 96 -13.30 6.35 -3.14
C ASP A 96 -13.44 7.81 -2.68
N ALA A 97 -14.09 8.07 -1.54
CA ALA A 97 -14.26 9.42 -1.02
C ALA A 97 -12.92 10.08 -0.68
N LEU A 98 -11.89 9.30 -0.32
CA LEU A 98 -10.57 9.83 0.02
C LEU A 98 -9.49 9.28 -0.90
N THR A 99 -8.54 10.15 -1.25
CA THR A 99 -7.33 9.69 -1.93
C THR A 99 -6.44 8.92 -0.97
N PHE A 100 -5.51 8.12 -1.52
CA PHE A 100 -4.49 7.44 -0.71
C PHE A 100 -3.69 8.41 0.18
N ASN A 101 -3.47 9.65 -0.26
CA ASN A 101 -2.77 10.65 0.54
C ASN A 101 -3.62 11.09 1.76
N ASP A 102 -4.89 11.40 1.54
CA ASP A 102 -5.80 11.88 2.59
C ASP A 102 -5.99 10.82 3.67
N ARG A 103 -6.04 9.56 3.25
CA ARG A 103 -6.11 8.40 4.15
C ARG A 103 -4.89 8.31 5.08
N ILE A 104 -3.69 8.54 4.55
CA ILE A 104 -2.46 8.59 5.38
C ILE A 104 -2.51 9.79 6.33
N ASP A 105 -2.92 10.96 5.85
CA ASP A 105 -3.03 12.19 6.66
C ASP A 105 -3.96 11.99 7.86
N ILE A 106 -5.09 11.30 7.66
CA ILE A 106 -6.04 10.97 8.74
C ILE A 106 -5.41 10.01 9.76
N VAL A 107 -4.77 8.93 9.32
CA VAL A 107 -4.09 8.00 10.23
C VAL A 107 -3.02 8.71 11.04
N GLU A 108 -2.19 9.55 10.42
CA GLU A 108 -1.18 10.36 11.12
C GLU A 108 -1.82 11.34 12.11
N LYS A 109 -2.98 11.93 11.78
CA LYS A 109 -3.69 12.84 12.68
C LYS A 109 -4.25 12.15 13.91
N ILE A 110 -4.70 10.90 13.77
CA ILE A 110 -5.30 10.10 14.85
C ILE A 110 -4.20 9.42 15.68
N MET A 111 -3.34 8.65 15.03
CA MET A 111 -2.38 7.74 15.67
C MET A 111 -0.96 8.33 15.78
N GLY A 112 -0.72 9.51 15.22
CA GLY A 112 0.60 10.13 15.16
C GLY A 112 1.48 9.60 14.03
N ILE A 113 2.62 10.28 13.81
CA ILE A 113 3.61 9.85 12.81
C ILE A 113 4.43 8.70 13.39
N SER A 114 4.30 7.52 12.78
CA SER A 114 4.99 6.28 13.14
C SER A 114 5.88 5.77 11.99
N VAL A 115 6.71 4.76 12.28
CA VAL A 115 7.48 4.03 11.25
C VAL A 115 6.55 3.52 10.14
N HIS A 116 5.35 3.07 10.50
CA HIS A 116 4.35 2.60 9.55
C HIS A 116 3.85 3.73 8.63
N THR A 117 3.46 4.89 9.18
CA THR A 117 3.02 6.03 8.35
C THR A 117 4.14 6.55 7.44
N LYS A 118 5.38 6.59 7.92
CA LYS A 118 6.56 6.90 7.09
C LYS A 118 6.72 5.91 5.93
N PHE A 119 6.51 4.62 6.20
CA PHE A 119 6.50 3.60 5.16
C PHE A 119 5.38 3.83 4.14
N LEU A 120 4.14 4.14 4.56
CA LEU A 120 3.04 4.48 3.65
C LEU A 120 3.37 5.69 2.77
N ARG A 121 4.05 6.71 3.31
CA ARG A 121 4.54 7.86 2.51
C ARG A 121 5.57 7.44 1.44
N LYS A 122 6.46 6.48 1.74
CA LYS A 122 7.35 5.89 0.72
C LYS A 122 6.55 5.21 -0.38
N VAL A 123 5.53 4.41 -0.03
CA VAL A 123 4.65 3.75 -1.01
C VAL A 123 3.85 4.77 -1.84
N LYS A 124 3.38 5.86 -1.21
CA LYS A 124 2.70 6.96 -1.92
C LYS A 124 3.61 7.59 -2.98
N SER A 125 4.91 7.72 -2.70
CA SER A 125 5.90 8.17 -3.69
C SER A 125 5.99 7.21 -4.87
N LEU A 126 6.04 5.90 -4.62
CA LEU A 126 6.05 4.87 -5.67
C LEU A 126 4.80 4.93 -6.54
N ARG A 127 3.62 5.01 -5.93
CA ARG A 127 2.33 5.17 -6.62
C ARG A 127 2.33 6.40 -7.52
N ASN A 128 2.83 7.52 -6.99
CA ASN A 128 2.90 8.77 -7.74
C ASN A 128 3.88 8.69 -8.92
N ASN A 129 5.04 8.04 -8.74
CA ASN A 129 5.97 7.84 -9.85
C ASN A 129 5.38 6.89 -10.91
N LEU A 130 4.65 5.86 -10.49
CA LEU A 130 3.96 4.94 -11.39
C LEU A 130 2.87 5.67 -12.20
N SER A 131 2.03 6.49 -11.56
CA SER A 131 0.95 7.23 -12.24
C SER A 131 1.45 8.27 -13.25
N HIS A 132 2.68 8.75 -13.08
CA HIS A 132 3.34 9.67 -14.01
C HIS A 132 4.27 8.97 -15.01
N GLY A 133 4.27 7.62 -15.07
CA GLY A 133 5.12 6.86 -15.99
C GLY A 133 6.62 6.98 -15.72
N ARG A 134 7.03 7.43 -14.52
CA ARG A 134 8.43 7.65 -14.13
C ARG A 134 9.09 6.36 -13.67
N ILE A 135 9.23 5.41 -14.59
CA ILE A 135 9.70 4.04 -14.28
C ILE A 135 11.10 4.03 -13.65
N TYR A 136 11.99 4.91 -14.11
CA TYR A 136 13.35 5.00 -13.55
C TYR A 136 13.38 5.60 -12.14
N SER A 137 12.33 6.34 -11.75
CA SER A 137 12.16 6.87 -10.40
C SER A 137 11.40 5.91 -9.48
N LEU A 138 11.13 4.67 -9.93
CA LEU A 138 10.66 3.62 -9.04
C LEU A 138 11.85 3.15 -8.20
N GLU A 139 12.01 3.79 -7.05
CA GLU A 139 13.14 3.61 -6.15
C GLU A 139 12.68 3.39 -4.72
N TYR A 140 13.43 2.59 -3.98
CA TYR A 140 13.24 2.39 -2.55
C TYR A 140 14.57 2.60 -1.84
N GLU A 141 14.59 3.51 -0.86
CA GLU A 141 15.79 3.89 -0.10
C GLU A 141 16.95 4.34 -1.02
N GLY A 142 16.62 5.10 -2.07
CA GLY A 142 17.57 5.63 -3.06
C GLY A 142 18.08 4.59 -4.06
N ASN A 143 17.55 3.37 -4.04
CA ASN A 143 17.98 2.28 -4.91
C ASN A 143 16.86 1.88 -5.89
N SER A 144 17.22 1.55 -7.13
CA SER A 144 16.24 1.22 -8.17
C SER A 144 15.48 -0.08 -7.91
N LEU A 145 14.15 -0.03 -8.06
CA LEU A 145 13.30 -1.21 -8.06
C LEU A 145 13.43 -2.05 -9.33
N LEU A 146 14.29 -1.71 -10.30
CA LEU A 146 14.69 -2.67 -11.34
C LEU A 146 15.52 -3.82 -10.73
N ASN A 147 16.15 -3.62 -9.58
CA ASN A 147 16.89 -4.64 -8.85
C ASN A 147 15.96 -5.48 -7.95
N ASN A 148 16.00 -6.80 -8.12
CA ASN A 148 15.20 -7.72 -7.32
C ASN A 148 15.54 -7.72 -5.83
N GLN A 149 16.79 -7.40 -5.44
CA GLN A 149 17.16 -7.26 -4.03
C GLN A 149 16.43 -6.09 -3.37
N VAL A 150 16.25 -4.99 -4.10
CA VAL A 150 15.53 -3.81 -3.61
C VAL A 150 14.03 -4.11 -3.49
N LYS A 151 13.45 -4.85 -4.45
CA LYS A 151 12.06 -5.36 -4.35
C LYS A 151 11.88 -6.26 -3.12
N ALA A 152 12.82 -7.15 -2.87
CA ALA A 152 12.78 -8.05 -1.72
C ALA A 152 12.83 -7.27 -0.40
N LYS A 153 13.70 -6.25 -0.30
CA LYS A 153 13.77 -5.37 0.87
C LYS A 153 12.47 -4.59 1.11
N LEU A 154 11.86 -4.06 0.05
CA LEU A 154 10.57 -3.37 0.14
C LEU A 154 9.46 -4.32 0.67
N LEU A 155 9.45 -5.56 0.18
CA LEU A 155 8.50 -6.59 0.62
C LEU A 155 8.75 -7.01 2.07
N GLU A 156 10.01 -7.17 2.48
CA GLU A 156 10.40 -7.48 3.86
C GLU A 156 9.95 -6.38 4.81
N ASP A 157 10.20 -5.11 4.47
CA ASP A 157 9.76 -3.97 5.28
C ASP A 157 8.24 -3.92 5.40
N TYR A 158 7.52 -4.18 4.30
CA TYR A 158 6.06 -4.28 4.33
C TYR A 158 5.57 -5.39 5.26
N ILE A 159 6.12 -6.60 5.14
CA ILE A 159 5.76 -7.72 6.02
C ILE A 159 6.05 -7.36 7.47
N GLN A 160 7.17 -6.69 7.73
CA GLN A 160 7.55 -6.26 9.06
C GLN A 160 6.57 -5.23 9.64
N GLN A 161 6.17 -4.25 8.83
CA GLN A 161 5.16 -3.27 9.20
C GLN A 161 3.79 -3.93 9.43
N ALA A 162 3.43 -4.92 8.61
CA ALA A 162 2.19 -5.66 8.75
C ALA A 162 2.16 -6.49 10.04
N ILE A 163 3.24 -7.20 10.39
CA ILE A 163 3.33 -7.98 11.64
C ILE A 163 3.27 -7.09 12.88
N ASN A 164 3.95 -5.94 12.84
CA ASN A 164 3.91 -4.98 13.94
C ASN A 164 2.49 -4.44 14.17
N PHE A 165 1.71 -4.35 13.09
CA PHE A 165 0.32 -3.93 13.14
C PHE A 165 -0.66 -5.07 13.46
N ASP A 166 -0.34 -6.32 13.09
CA ASP A 166 -1.17 -7.51 13.37
C ASP A 166 -1.29 -7.82 14.87
N LYS A 167 -0.30 -7.37 15.67
CA LYS A 167 -0.40 -7.32 17.13
C LYS A 167 -1.49 -6.36 17.66
N MET A 168 -2.16 -5.59 16.80
CA MET A 168 -3.22 -4.61 17.14
C MET A 168 -4.62 -4.95 16.59
N GLU A 169 -4.88 -6.19 16.19
CA GLU A 169 -6.15 -6.70 15.61
C GLU A 169 -6.33 -6.39 14.10
N SER A 170 -6.28 -7.47 13.30
CA SER A 170 -6.70 -7.59 11.89
C SER A 170 -5.72 -7.16 10.78
N LEU A 171 -4.72 -8.01 10.49
CA LEU A 171 -4.13 -8.15 9.15
C LEU A 171 -4.05 -9.63 8.70
N GLY A 172 -5.10 -10.39 9.04
CA GLY A 172 -5.28 -11.80 8.72
C GLY A 172 -5.39 -12.18 7.24
N GLY A 173 -4.83 -11.41 6.30
CA GLY A 173 -4.77 -11.75 4.89
C GLY A 173 -3.42 -12.31 4.46
N VAL A 174 -2.32 -11.62 4.79
CA VAL A 174 -0.97 -11.98 4.29
C VAL A 174 -0.30 -13.01 5.19
N VAL A 175 -0.32 -12.76 6.50
CA VAL A 175 0.28 -13.65 7.50
C VAL A 175 -0.52 -14.94 7.64
N ASN A 176 -1.83 -14.91 7.42
CA ASN A 176 -2.67 -16.12 7.46
C ASN A 176 -2.41 -17.11 6.32
N ASN A 177 -1.82 -16.64 5.22
CA ASN A 177 -1.39 -17.51 4.12
C ASN A 177 0.02 -18.10 4.34
N PHE A 178 0.72 -17.69 5.40
CA PHE A 178 2.01 -18.25 5.76
C PHE A 178 1.79 -19.50 6.62
N SER A 179 2.60 -20.53 6.40
CA SER A 179 2.69 -21.65 7.33
C SER A 179 3.17 -21.19 8.70
N GLU A 180 2.86 -21.93 9.75
CA GLU A 180 3.35 -21.62 11.11
C GLU A 180 4.88 -21.54 11.18
N GLU A 181 5.59 -22.28 10.33
CA GLU A 181 7.05 -22.23 10.21
C GLU A 181 7.52 -20.93 9.55
N GLN A 182 6.81 -20.46 8.53
CA GLN A 182 7.07 -19.16 7.89
C GLN A 182 6.81 -18.02 8.87
N LYS A 183 5.71 -18.06 9.63
CA LYS A 183 5.41 -17.10 10.69
C LYS A 183 6.52 -17.06 11.76
N LYS A 184 6.95 -18.22 12.25
CA LYS A 184 8.06 -18.34 13.23
C LYS A 184 9.38 -17.82 12.67
N SER A 185 9.69 -18.12 11.41
CA SER A 185 10.92 -17.66 10.74
C SER A 185 10.95 -16.14 10.60
N VAL A 186 9.84 -15.53 10.19
CA VAL A 186 9.72 -14.07 10.08
C VAL A 186 9.79 -13.42 11.45
N ASN A 187 9.08 -13.94 12.46
CA ASN A 187 9.18 -13.43 13.84
C ASN A 187 10.60 -13.53 14.40
N LYS A 188 11.33 -14.62 14.15
CA LYS A 188 12.72 -14.78 14.61
C LYS A 188 13.67 -13.79 13.93
N LYS A 189 13.48 -13.52 12.64
CA LYS A 189 14.23 -12.47 11.93
C LYS A 189 13.90 -11.07 12.47
N TYR A 190 12.63 -10.83 12.80
CA TYR A 190 12.20 -9.58 13.41
C TYR A 190 12.83 -9.34 14.79
N GLU A 191 12.72 -10.31 15.70
CA GLU A 191 13.30 -10.20 17.05
C GLU A 191 14.78 -9.88 17.00
N LYS A 192 15.50 -10.51 16.07
CA LYS A 192 16.91 -10.21 15.82
C LYS A 192 17.11 -8.77 15.32
N TRP A 193 16.36 -8.33 14.30
CA TRP A 193 16.48 -6.98 13.76
C TRP A 193 16.14 -5.90 14.80
N PHE A 194 15.09 -6.08 15.61
CA PHE A 194 14.67 -5.15 16.65
C PHE A 194 15.77 -4.96 17.69
N LYS A 195 16.38 -6.06 18.14
CA LYS A 195 17.51 -6.05 19.05
C LYS A 195 18.76 -5.39 18.45
N ASP A 196 18.95 -5.51 17.15
CA ASP A 196 20.13 -4.98 16.46
C ASP A 196 19.99 -3.48 16.06
N ASN A 197 18.78 -2.91 16.05
CA ASN A 197 18.52 -1.58 15.45
C ASN A 197 17.62 -0.65 16.29
N VAL A 198 17.01 -1.13 17.38
CA VAL A 198 16.06 -0.35 18.20
C VAL A 198 16.42 -0.36 19.68
N GLU A 199 16.86 -1.50 20.22
CA GLU A 199 17.55 -1.59 21.53
C GLU A 199 19.02 -1.20 21.42
#